data_AF-A0A532UV25-F1
#
_entry.id   AF-A0A532UV25-F1
#
_cell.length_a   1.000
_cell.length_b   1.000
_cell.length_c   1.000
_cell.angle_alpha   90.00
_cell.angle_beta   90.00
_cell.angle_gamma   90.00
#
_symmetry.space_group_name_H-M   'P 1'
#
loop_
_entity.id
_entity.type
_entity.pdbx_description
1 polymer ?
#
loop_
_entity_poly.entity_id
_entity_poly.type
_entity_poly.pdbx_seq_one_letter_code
_entity_poly.pdbx_strand_id
1 'polypeptide(L)' 'MEEGQGGAPFCVTVDGQTKEDNTVTVRQRDSMEQTRVSGDQLLGHLREKLDM' A
#
# COMPACT_ATOMS: atom_id res chain seq x y z
N MET A 1 20.29 6.74 -4.26
CA MET A 1 18.94 6.60 -3.68
C MET A 1 18.84 5.16 -3.19
N GLU A 2 19.09 4.94 -1.90
CA GLU A 2 18.80 3.64 -1.27
C GLU A 2 17.31 3.61 -0.97
N GLU A 3 16.55 2.92 -1.80
CA GLU A 3 15.11 2.76 -1.60
C GLU A 3 14.87 1.56 -0.67
N GLY A 4 14.53 1.83 0.59
CA GLY A 4 13.87 0.86 1.46
C GLY A 4 14.77 -0.05 2.31
N GLN A 5 15.64 0.53 3.14
CA GLN A 5 16.23 -0.18 4.26
C GLN A 5 15.45 0.18 5.55
N GLY A 6 14.29 -0.46 5.72
CA GLY A 6 13.40 -0.17 6.84
C GLY A 6 12.15 -1.05 6.87
N GLY A 7 12.33 -2.37 6.93
CA GLY A 7 11.42 -3.33 7.61
C GLY A 7 9.93 -3.42 7.27
N ALA A 8 9.37 -2.58 6.39
CA ALA A 8 7.95 -2.61 6.07
C ALA A 8 7.68 -3.64 4.96
N PRO A 9 6.87 -4.70 5.22
CA PRO A 9 6.54 -5.71 4.21
C PRO A 9 5.72 -5.15 3.02
N PHE A 10 5.07 -3.99 3.20
CA PHE A 10 4.24 -3.32 2.22
C PHE A 10 4.71 -1.89 1.98
N CYS A 11 4.75 -1.46 0.72
CA CYS A 11 5.02 -0.09 0.32
C CYS A 11 3.73 0.50 -0.27
N VAL A 12 3.08 1.44 0.44
CA VAL A 12 1.84 2.08 -0.04
C VAL A 12 2.19 3.44 -0.65
N THR A 13 1.94 3.58 -1.94
CA THR A 13 2.09 4.84 -2.66
C THR A 13 0.74 5.56 -2.69
N VAL A 14 0.69 6.70 -2.01
CA VAL A 14 -0.46 7.61 -2.02
C VAL A 14 -0.09 8.78 -2.92
N ASP A 15 -0.69 8.83 -4.11
CA ASP A 15 -0.52 9.94 -5.06
C ASP A 15 -1.57 11.04 -4.81
N GLY A 16 -1.38 12.24 -5.35
CA GLY A 16 -2.37 13.32 -5.27
C GLY A 16 -3.75 12.91 -5.79
N GLN A 17 -3.80 11.96 -6.73
CA GLN A 17 -5.02 11.34 -7.24
C GLN A 17 -5.84 10.60 -6.16
N THR A 18 -5.23 10.18 -5.05
CA THR A 18 -5.97 9.58 -3.93
C THR A 18 -6.97 10.56 -3.33
N LYS A 19 -6.69 11.86 -3.35
CA LYS A 19 -7.60 12.87 -2.79
C LYS A 19 -8.88 13.05 -3.61
N GLU A 20 -8.80 12.81 -4.92
CA GLU A 20 -9.93 12.93 -5.84
C GLU A 20 -10.70 11.62 -5.99
N ASP A 21 -9.99 10.49 -6.07
CA ASP A 21 -10.56 9.19 -6.45
C ASP A 21 -10.64 8.19 -5.28
N ASN A 22 -10.10 8.56 -4.11
CA ASN A 22 -9.97 7.69 -2.93
C ASN A 22 -9.33 6.33 -3.27
N THR A 23 -8.38 6.28 -4.21
CA THR A 23 -7.65 5.06 -4.56
C THR A 23 -6.16 5.22 -4.26
N VAL A 24 -5.55 4.18 -3.67
CA VAL A 24 -4.11 4.12 -3.37
C VAL A 24 -3.49 2.92 -4.07
N THR A 25 -2.19 3.00 -4.34
CA THR A 25 -1.46 1.89 -4.96
C THR A 25 -0.59 1.23 -3.89
N VAL A 26 -0.89 -0.03 -3.58
CA VAL A 26 -0.10 -0.84 -2.65
C VAL A 26 0.85 -1.71 -3.46
N ARG A 27 2.15 -1.57 -3.18
CA ARG A 27 3.21 -2.38 -3.76
C ARG A 27 3.81 -3.31 -2.71
N GLN A 28 3.84 -4.60 -3.00
CA GLN A 28 4.48 -5.59 -2.14
C GLN A 28 5.97 -5.70 -2.49
N ARG A 29 6.83 -5.72 -1.47
CA ARG A 29 8.28 -5.85 -1.69
C ARG A 29 8.65 -7.27 -2.10
N ASP A 30 8.05 -8.27 -1.46
CA ASP A 30 8.34 -9.68 -1.70
C ASP A 30 7.91 -10.13 -3.09
N SER A 31 6.67 -9.86 -3.48
CA SER A 31 6.14 -10.30 -4.78
C SER A 31 6.40 -9.32 -5.93
N MET A 32 6.95 -8.12 -5.66
CA MET A 32 7.03 -7.00 -6.62
C MET A 32 5.68 -6.59 -7.25
N GLU A 33 4.56 -7.10 -6.74
CA GLU A 33 3.21 -6.84 -7.24
C GLU A 33 2.72 -5.45 -6.84
N GLN A 34 1.97 -4.83 -7.74
CA GLN A 34 1.34 -3.52 -7.55
C GLN A 34 -0.18 -3.70 -7.71
N THR A 35 -0.92 -3.41 -6.66
CA THR A 35 -2.39 -3.47 -6.66
C THR A 35 -2.96 -2.12 -6.29
N ARG A 36 -3.93 -1.64 -7.07
CA ARG A 36 -4.68 -0.43 -6.75
C ARG A 36 -5.89 -0.82 -5.92
N VAL A 37 -5.98 -0.28 -4.71
CA VAL A 37 -7.09 -0.52 -3.78
C VAL A 37 -7.74 0.80 -3.42
N SER A 38 -9.05 0.79 -3.20
CA SER A 38 -9.73 1.95 -2.63
C SER A 38 -9.22 2.20 -1.22
N GLY A 39 -9.02 3.46 -0.83
CA GLY A 39 -8.62 3.88 0.50
C GLY A 39 -9.58 3.38 1.58
N ASP A 40 -10.86 3.21 1.23
CA ASP A 40 -11.88 2.60 2.10
C ASP A 40 -11.56 1.12 2.40
N GLN A 41 -11.12 0.38 1.37
CA GLN A 41 -10.71 -1.02 1.51
C GLN A 41 -9.29 -1.17 2.06
N LEU A 42 -8.43 -0.15 1.92
CA LEU A 42 -7.04 -0.16 2.40
C LEU A 42 -6.97 -0.48 3.90
N LEU A 43 -7.85 0.13 4.70
CA LEU A 43 -7.86 -0.07 6.15
C LEU A 43 -8.21 -1.52 6.51
N GLY A 44 -9.21 -2.11 5.84
CA GLY A 44 -9.55 -3.53 6.01
C GLY A 44 -8.43 -4.46 5.55
N HIS A 45 -7.82 -4.14 4.41
CA HIS A 45 -6.75 -4.94 3.81
C HIS A 45 -5.45 -4.93 4.64
N LEU A 46 -5.08 -3.77 5.21
CA LEU A 46 -3.96 -3.67 6.14
C LEU A 46 -4.28 -4.39 7.45
N ARG A 47 -5.49 -4.22 7.97
CA ARG A 47 -5.89 -4.83 9.24
C ARG A 47 -5.88 -6.36 9.15
N GLU A 48 -6.42 -6.93 8.07
CA GLU A 48 -6.37 -8.38 7.82
C GLU A 48 -4.92 -8.91 7.70
N LYS A 49 -4.01 -8.10 7.13
CA LYS A 49 -2.59 -8.47 6.98
C LYS A 49 -1.74 -8.23 8.23
N LEU A 50 -2.16 -7.34 9.14
CA LEU A 50 -1.45 -6.98 10.38
C LEU A 50 -1.97 -7.70 11.62
N ASP A 51 -3.22 -8.16 11.62
CA ASP A 51 -3.85 -8.95 12.70
C ASP A 51 -3.39 -10.42 12.66
N MET A 52 -2.06 -10.62 12.64
CA MET A 52 -1.37 -11.89 12.88
C MET A 52 -1.09 -12.09 14.36
#